data_AF-A0A7X5HV74-F1
#
_entry.id   AF-A0A7X5HV74-F1
#
_cell.length_a   1.000
_cell.length_b   1.000
_cell.length_c   1.000
_cell.angle_alpha   90.00
_cell.angle_beta   90.00
_cell.angle_gamma   90.00
#
_symmetry.space_group_name_H-M   'P 1'
#
loop_
_entity.id
_entity.type
_entity.pdbx_description
1 polymer ?
#
loop_
_entity_poly.entity_id
_entity_poly.type
_entity_poly.pdbx_seq_one_letter_code
_entity_poly.pdbx_strand_id
1 'polypeptide(L)'
;MDIKKKLLACICTASLLLTLGNGTLSAASAFPDTAGHWAETEIAYLAGEGLVNGFPDGTFGPERTLTRAQVAMVVAAQLQLAQQPAGFPDVPAGHWASQAIGALEAAGVMNGYPDGTFLPEKAMTRAEVAAVLAGAYSWPSTGTSSPFSDVPASHWAFGHVQAMRDNFITTGYPDGTYKPGNPMTRAEFSIFMAKAVNPAFTQPAMLTALAQDISALLDDGDMDGLAAYAHPDKGIRFSPYTWVENDHQVVSPAALSALLTGPAILVWGVEDGTGDDIEMTAQAYFDRYVAARDFSVPNDIQYDTVVSRGSLLNNIPDFYPDAVFVELFVEGTTQYGGMDWRSRYIVLEEQDGVWYVVAVVNGEWTT
;
A
#
# COMPACT_ATOMS: atom_id res chain seq x y z
N MET A 1 -24.10 13.89 2.09
CA MET A 1 -23.14 14.29 3.14
C MET A 1 -22.05 13.23 3.10
N ASP A 2 -20.92 13.62 2.51
CA ASP A 2 -19.82 12.81 1.96
C ASP A 2 -19.24 11.74 2.90
N ILE A 3 -19.06 10.52 2.37
CA ILE A 3 -18.42 9.38 3.05
C ILE A 3 -17.11 8.94 2.37
N LYS A 4 -16.68 9.53 1.25
CA LYS A 4 -15.50 9.04 0.49
C LYS A 4 -14.25 9.93 0.51
N LYS A 5 -14.06 10.77 1.53
CA LYS A 5 -12.76 11.42 1.79
C LYS A 5 -12.04 10.75 2.95
N LYS A 6 -11.51 9.55 2.73
CA LYS A 6 -10.48 9.01 3.62
C LYS A 6 -9.17 9.74 3.27
N LEU A 7 -8.91 10.84 3.97
CA LEU A 7 -7.57 11.41 4.04
C LEU A 7 -6.66 10.35 4.68
N LEU A 8 -5.78 9.73 3.89
CA LEU A 8 -4.55 9.17 4.43
C LEU A 8 -3.57 10.34 4.60
N ALA A 9 -3.74 11.11 5.68
CA ALA A 9 -2.75 12.09 6.07
C ALA A 9 -1.54 11.34 6.66
N CYS A 10 -0.61 10.91 5.82
CA CYS A 10 0.72 10.51 6.24
C CYS A 10 1.51 11.78 6.63
N ILE A 11 1.37 12.23 7.89
CA ILE A 11 2.29 13.23 8.43
C ILE A 11 3.59 12.50 8.79
N CYS A 12 4.42 12.24 7.79
CA CYS A 12 5.83 11.90 7.98
C CYS A 12 6.67 13.12 7.60
N THR A 13 6.91 14.02 8.56
CA THR A 13 7.95 15.04 8.38
C THR A 13 9.32 14.38 8.51
N ALA A 14 9.85 13.91 7.39
CA ALA A 14 11.27 13.69 7.19
C ALA A 14 11.61 14.01 5.73
N SER A 15 11.79 15.29 5.44
CA SER A 15 12.35 15.73 4.17
C SER A 15 13.81 15.30 4.09
N LEU A 16 14.09 14.21 3.38
CA LEU A 16 15.45 13.86 2.96
C LEU A 16 15.44 13.72 1.44
N LEU A 17 15.91 14.78 0.74
CA LEU A 17 16.26 14.66 -0.68
C LEU A 17 17.41 13.67 -0.80
N LEU A 18 17.12 12.44 -1.22
CA LEU A 18 18.12 11.50 -1.72
C LEU A 18 18.19 11.64 -3.23
N THR A 19 19.33 12.10 -3.74
CA THR A 19 19.67 11.98 -5.15
C THR A 19 19.86 10.50 -5.49
N LEU A 20 18.99 9.94 -6.34
CA LEU A 20 19.09 8.57 -6.83
C LEU A 20 20.33 8.42 -7.72
N GLY A 21 21.34 7.73 -7.19
CA GLY A 21 22.36 7.08 -8.01
C GLY A 21 21.91 5.65 -8.31
N ASN A 22 21.76 5.30 -9.58
CA ASN A 22 21.47 3.93 -10.01
C ASN A 22 22.70 3.04 -9.77
N GLY A 23 22.80 2.51 -8.55
CA GLY A 23 23.72 1.44 -8.19
C GLY A 23 22.94 0.30 -7.58
N THR A 24 23.02 -0.89 -8.16
CA THR A 24 22.53 -2.12 -7.53
C THR A 24 23.42 -2.41 -6.31
N LEU A 25 23.04 -1.88 -5.16
CA LEU A 25 23.62 -2.30 -3.89
C LEU A 25 23.03 -3.68 -3.57
N SER A 26 23.81 -4.72 -3.82
CA SER A 26 23.60 -6.00 -3.13
C SER A 26 23.95 -5.75 -1.66
N ALA A 27 22.95 -5.41 -0.86
CA ALA A 27 23.10 -5.31 0.58
C ALA A 27 23.31 -6.73 1.11
N ALA A 28 24.47 -7.00 1.70
CA ALA A 28 24.65 -8.22 2.47
C ALA A 28 23.58 -8.25 3.58
N SER A 29 22.97 -9.42 3.82
CA SER A 29 21.97 -9.59 4.88
C SER A 29 22.48 -9.00 6.19
N ALA A 30 21.68 -8.13 6.83
CA ALA A 30 22.05 -7.47 8.08
C ALA A 30 22.42 -8.48 9.17
N PHE A 31 21.82 -9.67 9.12
CA PHE A 31 22.10 -10.79 10.02
C PHE A 31 22.26 -12.11 9.24
N PRO A 32 23.15 -13.03 9.65
CA PRO A 32 23.37 -14.28 8.90
C PRO A 32 22.13 -15.18 8.81
N ASP A 33 21.29 -15.20 9.84
CA ASP A 33 20.09 -16.03 9.96
C ASP A 33 18.84 -15.43 9.32
N THR A 34 18.96 -14.26 8.68
CA THR A 34 17.88 -13.63 7.92
C THR A 34 18.07 -13.73 6.40
N ALA A 35 19.19 -14.25 5.93
CA ALA A 35 19.45 -14.38 4.49
C ALA A 35 18.42 -15.33 3.82
N GLY A 36 17.69 -14.81 2.84
CA GLY A 36 16.59 -15.50 2.16
C GLY A 36 15.31 -15.63 2.99
N HIS A 37 15.24 -14.97 4.15
CA HIS A 37 14.06 -14.97 5.00
C HIS A 37 12.99 -14.02 4.46
N TRP A 38 11.71 -14.36 4.60
CA TRP A 38 10.58 -13.56 4.08
C TRP A 38 10.43 -12.16 4.70
N ALA A 39 11.18 -11.86 5.76
CA ALA A 39 11.22 -10.55 6.44
C ALA A 39 12.60 -9.89 6.35
N GLU A 40 13.51 -10.42 5.52
CA GLU A 40 14.90 -9.96 5.44
C GLU A 40 14.98 -8.46 5.15
N THR A 41 14.19 -7.98 4.18
CA THR A 41 14.17 -6.58 3.75
C THR A 41 13.72 -5.66 4.89
N GLU A 42 12.62 -5.99 5.55
CA GLU A 42 12.06 -5.19 6.64
C GLU A 42 12.96 -5.20 7.88
N ILE A 43 13.57 -6.36 8.20
CA ILE A 43 14.54 -6.48 9.28
C ILE A 43 15.78 -5.63 8.98
N ALA A 44 16.32 -5.73 7.76
CA ALA A 44 17.49 -4.96 7.34
C ALA A 44 17.21 -3.45 7.37
N TYR A 45 16.03 -3.03 6.90
CA TYR A 45 15.59 -1.64 6.96
C TYR A 45 15.55 -1.14 8.41
N LEU A 46 14.82 -1.82 9.31
CA LEU A 46 14.70 -1.40 10.70
C LEU A 46 16.03 -1.43 11.45
N ALA A 47 16.94 -2.35 11.10
CA ALA A 47 18.29 -2.39 11.65
C ALA A 47 19.14 -1.21 11.15
N GLY A 48 19.00 -0.84 9.88
CA GLY A 48 19.62 0.36 9.29
C GLY A 48 19.15 1.66 9.95
N GLU A 49 17.87 1.73 10.32
CA GLU A 49 17.29 2.84 11.10
C GLU A 49 17.66 2.78 12.60
N GLY A 50 18.35 1.72 13.05
CA GLY A 50 18.71 1.53 14.46
C GLY A 50 17.54 1.18 15.39
N LEU A 51 16.37 0.86 14.84
CA LEU A 51 15.16 0.53 15.59
C LEU A 51 15.18 -0.90 16.15
N VAL A 52 15.80 -1.84 15.43
CA VAL A 52 15.98 -3.22 15.88
C VAL A 52 17.44 -3.62 15.90
N ASN A 53 17.78 -4.52 16.82
CA ASN A 53 19.14 -5.04 16.98
C ASN A 53 19.11 -6.58 17.05
N GLY A 54 20.23 -7.20 16.66
CA GLY A 54 20.47 -8.62 16.84
C GLY A 54 20.93 -8.97 18.25
N PHE A 55 21.12 -10.26 18.48
CA PHE A 55 21.67 -10.83 19.71
C PHE A 55 23.21 -10.75 19.72
N PRO A 56 23.85 -10.88 20.90
CA PRO A 56 25.31 -10.85 21.01
C PRO A 56 26.04 -11.93 20.22
N ASP A 57 25.35 -13.01 19.81
CA ASP A 57 25.87 -14.07 18.95
C ASP A 57 25.88 -13.70 17.46
N GLY A 58 25.43 -12.48 17.11
CA GLY A 58 25.37 -11.97 15.74
C GLY A 58 24.08 -12.34 14.98
N THR A 59 23.17 -13.11 15.59
CA THR A 59 21.90 -13.51 14.96
C THR A 59 20.80 -12.49 15.20
N PHE A 60 19.80 -12.42 14.33
CA PHE A 60 18.57 -11.69 14.60
C PHE A 60 17.56 -12.50 15.42
N GLY A 61 17.51 -13.81 15.21
CA GLY A 61 16.51 -14.72 15.76
C GLY A 61 15.08 -14.44 15.27
N PRO A 62 14.80 -14.47 13.94
CA PRO A 62 13.53 -14.06 13.35
C PRO A 62 12.32 -14.81 13.93
N GLU A 63 12.48 -16.10 14.26
CA GLU A 63 11.42 -16.96 14.78
C GLU A 63 11.26 -16.90 16.31
N ARG A 64 12.12 -16.15 17.01
CA ARG A 64 11.95 -15.97 18.46
C ARG A 64 10.75 -15.05 18.70
N THR A 65 9.96 -15.37 19.71
CA THR A 65 8.83 -14.53 20.12
C THR A 65 9.32 -13.24 20.77
N LEU A 66 8.58 -12.15 20.54
CA LEU A 66 8.89 -10.85 21.14
C LEU A 66 8.29 -10.69 22.52
N THR A 67 9.09 -10.19 23.46
CA THR A 67 8.62 -9.81 24.78
C THR A 67 8.03 -8.40 24.78
N ARG A 68 7.19 -8.11 25.78
CA ARG A 68 6.60 -6.77 26.00
C ARG A 68 7.66 -5.69 26.14
N ALA A 69 8.76 -5.98 26.83
CA ALA A 69 9.88 -5.06 26.98
C ALA A 69 10.59 -4.77 25.65
N GLN A 70 10.72 -5.77 24.76
CA GLN A 70 11.33 -5.57 23.45
C GLN A 70 10.45 -4.69 22.56
N VAL A 71 9.14 -4.94 22.52
CA VAL A 71 8.20 -4.07 21.79
C VAL A 71 8.24 -2.65 22.36
N ALA A 72 8.28 -2.49 23.69
CA ALA A 72 8.36 -1.20 24.34
C ALA A 72 9.60 -0.40 23.90
N MET A 73 10.77 -1.03 23.81
CA MET A 73 11.98 -0.35 23.34
C MET A 73 11.83 0.19 21.92
N VAL A 74 11.33 -0.63 21.00
CA VAL A 74 11.22 -0.24 19.59
C VAL A 74 10.21 0.88 19.41
N VAL A 75 9.02 0.75 20.03
CA VAL A 75 7.94 1.74 19.89
C VAL A 75 8.30 3.06 20.58
N ALA A 76 8.90 3.02 21.78
CA ALA A 76 9.34 4.24 22.46
C ALA A 76 10.43 4.99 21.68
N ALA A 77 11.37 4.25 21.07
CA ALA A 77 12.41 4.82 20.22
C ALA A 77 11.81 5.47 18.97
N GLN A 78 10.90 4.77 18.27
CA GLN A 78 10.25 5.30 17.08
C GLN A 78 9.45 6.57 17.37
N LEU A 79 8.70 6.59 18.47
CA LEU A 79 7.91 7.75 18.88
C LEU A 79 8.76 8.87 19.50
N GLN A 80 10.09 8.66 19.62
CA GLN A 80 11.03 9.61 20.21
C GLN A 80 10.59 10.11 21.60
N LEU A 81 10.02 9.20 22.40
CA LEU A 81 9.46 9.57 23.71
C LEU A 81 10.55 9.93 24.71
N ALA A 82 10.25 10.93 25.54
CA ALA A 82 11.09 11.30 26.67
C ALA A 82 11.20 10.14 27.65
N GLN A 83 12.43 9.69 27.88
CA GLN A 83 12.77 8.58 28.76
C GLN A 83 12.41 8.90 30.21
N GLN A 84 11.72 7.98 30.88
CA GLN A 84 11.38 8.09 32.30
C GLN A 84 11.21 6.72 32.94
N PRO A 85 11.60 6.54 34.21
CA PRO A 85 11.55 5.24 34.87
C PRO A 85 10.11 4.72 35.01
N ALA A 86 9.94 3.43 34.76
CA ALA A 86 8.67 2.73 34.95
C ALA A 86 8.24 2.68 36.44
N GLY A 87 6.93 2.78 36.68
CA GLY A 87 6.33 2.66 38.02
C GLY A 87 5.90 1.25 38.43
N PHE A 88 6.11 0.24 37.57
CA PHE A 88 5.59 -1.11 37.77
C PHE A 88 6.43 -1.91 38.80
N PRO A 89 5.81 -2.66 39.75
CA PRO A 89 6.53 -3.42 40.77
C PRO A 89 7.45 -4.51 40.22
N ASP A 90 7.14 -5.06 39.05
CA ASP A 90 7.89 -6.10 38.36
C ASP A 90 8.89 -5.55 37.32
N VAL A 91 9.07 -4.22 37.27
CA VAL A 91 10.08 -3.54 36.45
C VAL A 91 11.04 -2.77 37.36
N PRO A 92 12.12 -3.42 37.84
CA PRO A 92 13.14 -2.74 38.63
C PRO A 92 13.74 -1.54 37.88
N ALA A 93 14.19 -0.51 38.61
CA ALA A 93 14.80 0.69 38.00
C ALA A 93 16.03 0.38 37.13
N GLY A 94 16.76 -0.71 37.44
CA GLY A 94 17.90 -1.19 36.64
C GLY A 94 17.52 -2.09 35.45
N HIS A 95 16.24 -2.34 35.22
CA HIS A 95 15.78 -3.12 34.07
C HIS A 95 16.08 -2.36 32.77
N TRP A 96 16.65 -3.04 31.78
CA TRP A 96 17.13 -2.43 30.52
C TRP A 96 16.03 -1.67 29.76
N ALA A 97 14.77 -2.11 29.87
CA ALA A 97 13.62 -1.44 29.27
C ALA A 97 12.86 -0.48 30.20
N SER A 98 13.30 -0.26 31.45
CA SER A 98 12.55 0.52 32.45
C SER A 98 12.18 1.92 31.94
N GLN A 99 13.11 2.60 31.27
CA GLN A 99 12.91 3.95 30.77
C GLN A 99 11.91 4.03 29.60
N ALA A 100 11.98 3.07 28.68
CA ALA A 100 11.05 2.98 27.55
C ALA A 100 9.64 2.58 27.99
N ILE A 101 9.55 1.66 28.96
CA ILE A 101 8.28 1.22 29.54
C ILE A 101 7.56 2.39 30.23
N GLY A 102 8.27 3.14 31.09
CA GLY A 102 7.69 4.31 31.75
C GLY A 102 7.29 5.42 30.76
N ALA A 103 8.06 5.60 29.69
CA ALA A 103 7.72 6.55 28.63
C ALA A 103 6.43 6.18 27.89
N LEU A 104 6.24 4.91 27.54
CA LEU A 104 5.03 4.44 26.86
C LEU A 104 3.80 4.40 27.77
N GLU A 105 3.99 4.13 29.06
CA GLU A 105 2.94 4.25 30.07
C GLU A 105 2.47 5.71 30.16
N ALA A 106 3.41 6.67 30.29
CA ALA A 106 3.07 8.09 30.34
C ALA A 106 2.42 8.61 29.05
N ALA A 107 2.77 8.04 27.90
CA ALA A 107 2.13 8.33 26.61
C ALA A 107 0.77 7.62 26.41
N GLY A 108 0.36 6.75 27.34
CA GLY A 108 -0.89 5.99 27.27
C GLY A 108 -0.88 4.83 26.25
N VAL A 109 0.28 4.51 25.67
CA VAL A 109 0.45 3.49 24.62
C VAL A 109 0.53 2.08 25.22
N MET A 110 1.16 1.92 26.39
CA MET A 110 1.26 0.64 27.10
C MET A 110 1.07 0.80 28.62
N ASN A 111 -0.12 0.47 29.14
CA ASN A 111 -0.53 0.81 30.52
C ASN A 111 -0.40 -0.35 31.55
N GLY A 112 0.31 -1.43 31.23
CA GLY A 112 0.40 -2.61 32.10
C GLY A 112 -0.92 -3.41 32.21
N TYR A 113 -1.02 -4.26 33.23
CA TYR A 113 -2.18 -5.12 33.50
C TYR A 113 -2.98 -4.62 34.72
N PRO A 114 -4.26 -5.03 34.89
CA PRO A 114 -5.11 -4.58 35.99
C PRO A 114 -4.58 -4.90 37.40
N ASP A 115 -3.66 -5.87 37.53
CA ASP A 115 -3.00 -6.22 38.79
C ASP A 115 -1.81 -5.29 39.14
N GLY A 116 -1.55 -4.29 38.29
CA GLY A 116 -0.48 -3.32 38.47
C GLY A 116 0.88 -3.79 37.96
N THR A 117 0.97 -4.93 37.27
CA THR A 117 2.23 -5.43 36.68
C THR A 117 2.39 -5.03 35.21
N PHE A 118 3.62 -5.00 34.71
CA PHE A 118 3.89 -4.83 33.28
C PHE A 118 4.13 -6.15 32.54
N LEU A 119 4.72 -7.15 33.20
CA LEU A 119 5.19 -8.43 32.67
C LEU A 119 6.20 -8.27 31.52
N PRO A 120 7.38 -7.66 31.76
CA PRO A 120 8.33 -7.27 30.70
C PRO A 120 8.80 -8.43 29.82
N GLU A 121 8.94 -9.64 30.39
CA GLU A 121 9.42 -10.82 29.68
C GLU A 121 8.31 -11.68 29.06
N LYS A 122 7.04 -11.29 29.24
CA LYS A 122 5.91 -12.01 28.65
C LYS A 122 5.89 -11.79 27.14
N ALA A 123 5.72 -12.86 26.37
CA ALA A 123 5.50 -12.79 24.93
C ALA A 123 4.19 -12.04 24.61
N MET A 124 4.21 -11.20 23.58
CA MET A 124 3.01 -10.49 23.12
C MET A 124 2.27 -11.27 22.06
N THR A 125 0.94 -11.24 22.13
CA THR A 125 0.09 -11.78 21.08
C THR A 125 -0.03 -10.81 19.91
N ARG A 126 -0.37 -11.32 18.72
CA ARG A 126 -0.64 -10.50 17.51
C ARG A 126 -1.73 -9.44 17.74
N ALA A 127 -2.72 -9.72 18.57
CA ALA A 127 -3.75 -8.74 18.95
C ALA A 127 -3.21 -7.65 19.88
N GLU A 128 -2.38 -8.00 20.86
CA GLU A 128 -1.74 -7.01 21.75
C GLU A 128 -0.81 -6.08 20.95
N VAL A 129 -0.04 -6.60 19.99
CA VAL A 129 0.81 -5.76 19.13
C VAL A 129 -0.03 -4.84 18.23
N ALA A 130 -1.13 -5.34 17.65
CA ALA A 130 -2.04 -4.49 16.87
C ALA A 130 -2.60 -3.33 17.70
N ALA A 131 -2.97 -3.58 18.96
CA ALA A 131 -3.45 -2.54 19.86
C ALA A 131 -2.39 -1.48 20.15
N VAL A 132 -1.15 -1.90 20.38
CA VAL A 132 -0.01 -0.99 20.60
C VAL A 132 0.26 -0.14 19.37
N LEU A 133 0.39 -0.73 18.19
CA LEU A 133 0.73 0.02 16.96
C LEU A 133 -0.44 0.93 16.54
N ALA A 134 -1.67 0.42 16.48
CA ALA A 134 -2.83 1.25 16.14
C ALA A 134 -3.01 2.42 17.12
N GLY A 135 -2.77 2.20 18.42
CA GLY A 135 -2.80 3.25 19.43
C GLY A 135 -1.67 4.27 19.27
N ALA A 136 -0.42 3.79 19.09
CA ALA A 136 0.77 4.62 18.92
C ALA A 136 0.64 5.61 17.76
N TYR A 137 0.06 5.16 16.64
CA TYR A 137 -0.16 6.00 15.45
C TYR A 137 -1.55 6.65 15.41
N SER A 138 -2.37 6.47 16.45
CA SER A 138 -3.75 6.98 16.51
C SER A 138 -4.59 6.62 15.28
N TRP A 139 -4.38 5.42 14.72
CA TRP A 139 -5.09 5.01 13.52
C TRP A 139 -6.57 4.78 13.80
N PRO A 140 -7.48 5.42 13.03
CA PRO A 140 -8.90 5.26 13.24
C PRO A 140 -9.37 3.87 12.80
N SER A 141 -10.38 3.35 13.48
CA SER A 141 -11.14 2.19 13.02
C SER A 141 -12.44 2.67 12.38
N THR A 142 -12.62 2.38 11.09
CA THR A 142 -13.81 2.84 10.34
C THR A 142 -14.72 1.69 9.88
N GLY A 143 -14.24 0.45 10.02
CA GLY A 143 -14.97 -0.75 9.61
C GLY A 143 -16.06 -1.16 10.61
N THR A 144 -17.20 -1.59 10.07
CA THR A 144 -18.30 -2.19 10.87
C THR A 144 -18.27 -3.71 10.88
N SER A 145 -17.42 -4.34 10.06
CA SER A 145 -17.28 -5.79 9.92
C SER A 145 -15.82 -6.21 9.78
N SER A 146 -15.54 -7.47 10.16
CA SER A 146 -14.20 -8.04 10.07
C SER A 146 -14.03 -8.88 8.81
N PRO A 147 -12.93 -8.72 8.05
CA PRO A 147 -12.57 -9.70 7.03
C PRO A 147 -12.01 -10.98 7.64
N PHE A 148 -11.65 -10.96 8.94
CA PHE A 148 -11.04 -12.08 9.64
C PHE A 148 -12.11 -12.84 10.41
N SER A 149 -12.23 -14.13 10.12
CA SER A 149 -13.25 -15.00 10.72
C SER A 149 -13.09 -15.17 12.24
N ASP A 150 -11.88 -15.00 12.77
CA ASP A 150 -11.50 -15.17 14.18
C ASP A 150 -11.36 -13.85 14.96
N VAL A 151 -11.65 -12.71 14.33
CA VAL A 151 -11.72 -11.39 14.99
C VAL A 151 -13.08 -10.75 14.67
N PRO A 152 -14.20 -11.29 15.17
CA PRO A 152 -15.51 -10.68 14.96
C PRO A 152 -15.60 -9.29 15.62
N ALA A 153 -16.62 -8.50 15.27
CA ALA A 153 -16.84 -7.16 15.82
C ALA A 153 -16.95 -7.11 17.37
N SER A 154 -17.29 -8.23 18.00
CA SER A 154 -17.33 -8.39 19.46
C SER A 154 -15.98 -8.69 20.10
N HIS A 155 -14.95 -9.02 19.32
CA HIS A 155 -13.61 -9.27 19.82
C HIS A 155 -12.95 -7.96 20.26
N TRP A 156 -12.30 -7.94 21.43
CA TRP A 156 -11.72 -6.71 22.01
C TRP A 156 -10.73 -6.01 21.07
N ALA A 157 -9.96 -6.79 20.30
CA ALA A 157 -8.97 -6.27 19.36
C ALA A 157 -9.53 -5.85 18.00
N PHE A 158 -10.85 -5.99 17.78
CA PHE A 158 -11.48 -5.74 16.47
C PHE A 158 -11.10 -4.38 15.90
N GLY A 159 -11.28 -3.30 16.68
CA GLY A 159 -11.00 -1.95 16.21
C GLY A 159 -9.54 -1.75 15.80
N HIS A 160 -8.62 -2.29 16.58
CA HIS A 160 -7.18 -2.19 16.33
C HIS A 160 -6.75 -3.01 15.11
N VAL A 161 -7.25 -4.24 14.97
CA VAL A 161 -6.95 -5.11 13.83
C VAL A 161 -7.53 -4.51 12.53
N GLN A 162 -8.71 -3.90 12.60
CA GLN A 162 -9.26 -3.13 11.49
C GLN A 162 -8.38 -1.95 11.11
N ALA A 163 -7.94 -1.15 12.09
CA ALA A 163 -7.05 -0.02 11.83
C ALA A 163 -5.73 -0.46 11.16
N MET A 164 -5.14 -1.57 11.63
CA MET A 164 -3.93 -2.15 11.00
C MET A 164 -4.17 -2.56 9.55
N ARG A 165 -5.34 -3.15 9.24
CA ARG A 165 -5.71 -3.55 7.88
C ARG A 165 -5.96 -2.34 6.98
N ASP A 166 -6.73 -1.36 7.46
CA ASP A 166 -7.07 -0.14 6.72
C ASP A 166 -5.81 0.68 6.36
N ASN A 167 -4.72 0.51 7.12
CA ASN A 167 -3.41 1.11 6.85
C ASN A 167 -2.43 0.14 6.16
N PHE A 168 -2.91 -0.97 5.56
CA PHE A 168 -2.13 -1.95 4.80
C PHE A 168 -0.99 -2.63 5.58
N ILE A 169 -1.02 -2.58 6.92
CA ILE A 169 -0.02 -3.20 7.78
C ILE A 169 -0.18 -4.72 7.79
N THR A 170 -1.42 -5.21 7.73
CA THR A 170 -1.73 -6.64 7.75
C THR A 170 -2.85 -7.03 6.79
N THR A 171 -2.68 -8.20 6.15
CA THR A 171 -3.70 -8.86 5.32
C THR A 171 -4.23 -10.15 5.96
N GLY A 172 -3.78 -10.48 7.18
CA GLY A 172 -4.07 -11.76 7.82
C GLY A 172 -3.33 -12.94 7.18
N TYR A 173 -3.84 -14.14 7.42
CA TYR A 173 -3.32 -15.39 6.86
C TYR A 173 -4.17 -15.82 5.65
N PRO A 174 -3.62 -16.65 4.73
CA PRO A 174 -4.34 -17.14 3.55
C PRO A 174 -5.64 -17.90 3.85
N ASP A 175 -5.79 -18.41 5.07
CA ASP A 175 -6.99 -19.10 5.57
C ASP A 175 -8.12 -18.15 6.01
N GLY A 176 -7.95 -16.84 5.83
CA GLY A 176 -8.94 -15.82 6.21
C GLY A 176 -8.99 -15.54 7.72
N THR A 177 -7.94 -15.89 8.46
CA THR A 177 -7.81 -15.62 9.90
C THR A 177 -6.75 -14.56 10.20
N TYR A 178 -6.81 -13.94 11.38
CA TYR A 178 -5.78 -13.04 11.90
C TYR A 178 -4.88 -13.71 12.95
N LYS A 179 -5.36 -14.76 13.60
CA LYS A 179 -4.74 -15.50 14.71
C LYS A 179 -4.39 -14.58 15.89
N PRO A 180 -5.38 -13.87 16.47
CA PRO A 180 -5.16 -12.81 17.45
C PRO A 180 -4.42 -13.26 18.71
N GLY A 181 -4.60 -14.54 19.11
CA GLY A 181 -3.98 -15.11 20.31
C GLY A 181 -2.58 -15.69 20.10
N ASN A 182 -2.08 -15.79 18.86
CA ASN A 182 -0.75 -16.34 18.62
C ASN A 182 0.33 -15.36 19.12
N PRO A 183 1.38 -15.86 19.81
CA PRO A 183 2.57 -15.06 20.09
C PRO A 183 3.19 -14.56 18.80
N MET A 184 3.60 -13.30 18.77
CA MET A 184 4.19 -12.69 17.59
C MET A 184 5.71 -12.91 17.56
N THR A 185 6.25 -13.30 16.41
CA THR A 185 7.70 -13.45 16.24
C THR A 185 8.36 -12.10 15.96
N ARG A 186 9.70 -12.05 16.13
CA ARG A 186 10.51 -10.88 15.79
C ARG A 186 10.40 -10.52 14.31
N ALA A 187 10.32 -11.50 13.41
CA ALA A 187 10.12 -11.26 11.99
C ALA A 187 8.75 -10.66 11.69
N GLU A 188 7.67 -11.21 12.25
CA GLU A 188 6.31 -10.69 12.02
C GLU A 188 6.20 -9.23 12.50
N PHE A 189 6.73 -8.92 13.68
CA PHE A 189 6.72 -7.56 14.19
C PHE A 189 7.57 -6.62 13.34
N SER A 190 8.70 -7.08 12.82
CA SER A 190 9.54 -6.28 11.93
C SER A 190 8.79 -5.88 10.66
N ILE A 191 7.98 -6.78 10.08
CA ILE A 191 7.09 -6.42 8.98
C ILE A 191 6.08 -5.35 9.39
N PHE A 192 5.41 -5.54 10.52
CA PHE A 192 4.38 -4.58 10.95
C PHE A 192 4.99 -3.21 11.25
N MET A 193 6.15 -3.19 11.90
CA MET A 193 6.83 -1.96 12.26
C MET A 193 7.40 -1.26 11.03
N ALA A 194 8.06 -1.98 10.11
CA ALA A 194 8.59 -1.40 8.86
C ALA A 194 7.47 -0.77 8.03
N LYS A 195 6.33 -1.45 7.88
CA LYS A 195 5.14 -0.91 7.23
C LYS A 195 4.56 0.31 7.95
N ALA A 196 4.62 0.34 9.28
CA ALA A 196 4.12 1.46 10.06
C ALA A 196 4.98 2.72 9.92
N VAL A 197 6.30 2.57 9.75
CA VAL A 197 7.24 3.70 9.72
C VAL A 197 7.63 4.15 8.32
N ASN A 198 7.49 3.29 7.31
CA ASN A 198 7.93 3.57 5.95
C ASN A 198 6.84 3.20 4.93
N PRO A 199 6.19 4.20 4.31
CA PRO A 199 5.15 4.00 3.31
C PRO A 199 5.59 3.14 2.11
N ALA A 200 6.88 3.05 1.79
CA ALA A 200 7.36 2.23 0.67
C ALA A 200 6.98 0.74 0.83
N PHE A 201 6.79 0.25 2.06
CA PHE A 201 6.35 -1.14 2.30
C PHE A 201 4.84 -1.35 2.21
N THR A 202 4.04 -0.27 2.19
CA THR A 202 2.57 -0.32 2.06
C THR A 202 2.08 0.19 0.72
N GLN A 203 2.82 1.10 0.09
CA GLN A 203 2.46 1.79 -1.13
C GLN A 203 2.11 0.84 -2.29
N PRO A 204 2.86 -0.24 -2.58
CA PRO A 204 2.48 -1.17 -3.64
C PRO A 204 1.09 -1.77 -3.45
N ALA A 205 0.78 -2.24 -2.24
CA ALA A 205 -0.53 -2.81 -1.92
C ALA A 205 -1.64 -1.74 -1.94
N MET A 206 -1.35 -0.54 -1.41
CA MET A 206 -2.28 0.58 -1.38
C MET A 206 -2.64 1.06 -2.78
N LEU A 207 -1.66 1.31 -3.64
CA LEU A 207 -1.87 1.81 -5.00
C LEU A 207 -2.46 0.74 -5.92
N THR A 208 -2.15 -0.54 -5.68
CA THR A 208 -2.84 -1.65 -6.36
C THR A 208 -4.33 -1.65 -6.02
N ALA A 209 -4.69 -1.56 -4.73
CA ALA A 209 -6.09 -1.49 -4.32
C ALA A 209 -6.80 -0.26 -4.91
N LEU A 210 -6.14 0.90 -4.88
CA LEU A 210 -6.64 2.14 -5.48
C LEU A 210 -6.89 1.99 -6.99
N ALA A 211 -5.94 1.37 -7.72
CA ALA A 211 -6.08 1.12 -9.15
C ALA A 211 -7.25 0.18 -9.47
N GLN A 212 -7.47 -0.85 -8.64
CA GLN A 212 -8.62 -1.74 -8.77
C GLN A 212 -9.95 -1.01 -8.50
N ASP A 213 -10.02 -0.16 -7.48
CA ASP A 213 -11.20 0.66 -7.20
C ASP A 213 -11.50 1.62 -8.37
N ILE A 214 -10.48 2.29 -8.92
CA ILE A 214 -10.61 3.15 -10.11
C ILE A 214 -11.05 2.34 -11.33
N SER A 215 -10.47 1.14 -11.52
CA SER A 215 -10.85 0.22 -12.59
C SER A 215 -12.32 -0.16 -12.52
N ALA A 216 -12.84 -0.45 -11.32
CA ALA A 216 -14.26 -0.76 -11.14
C ALA A 216 -15.16 0.42 -11.53
N LEU A 217 -14.78 1.66 -11.20
CA LEU A 217 -15.52 2.85 -11.62
C LEU A 217 -15.54 3.02 -13.15
N LEU A 218 -14.42 2.70 -13.80
CA LEU A 218 -14.33 2.72 -15.27
C LEU A 218 -15.20 1.63 -15.90
N ASP A 219 -15.24 0.43 -15.33
CA ASP A 219 -16.08 -0.69 -15.78
C ASP A 219 -17.58 -0.38 -15.65
N ASP A 220 -17.97 0.29 -14.56
CA ASP A 220 -19.35 0.70 -14.29
C ASP A 220 -19.76 1.97 -15.06
N GLY A 221 -18.81 2.66 -15.69
CA GLY A 221 -19.03 3.98 -16.30
C GLY A 221 -19.36 5.08 -15.28
N ASP A 222 -19.00 4.90 -14.01
CA ASP A 222 -19.23 5.85 -12.91
C ASP A 222 -18.23 7.02 -12.96
N MET A 223 -18.50 7.98 -13.85
CA MET A 223 -17.62 9.13 -14.06
C MET A 223 -17.67 10.14 -12.90
N ASP A 224 -18.78 10.19 -12.17
CA ASP A 224 -18.90 11.01 -10.96
C ASP A 224 -18.01 10.48 -9.84
N GLY A 225 -17.99 9.15 -9.66
CA GLY A 225 -17.07 8.48 -8.76
C GLY A 225 -15.61 8.67 -9.19
N LEU A 226 -15.31 8.49 -10.49
CA LEU A 226 -13.97 8.67 -11.03
C LEU A 226 -13.43 10.10 -10.81
N ALA A 227 -14.31 11.11 -10.92
CA ALA A 227 -13.93 12.51 -10.72
C ALA A 227 -13.37 12.80 -9.31
N ALA A 228 -13.70 11.98 -8.31
CA ALA A 228 -13.14 12.11 -6.97
C ALA A 228 -11.65 11.72 -6.89
N TYR A 229 -11.15 10.95 -7.86
CA TYR A 229 -9.76 10.48 -7.94
C TYR A 229 -8.94 11.23 -8.98
N ALA A 230 -9.58 11.98 -9.88
CA ALA A 230 -8.90 12.76 -10.90
C ALA A 230 -8.04 13.88 -10.30
N HIS A 231 -6.84 14.08 -10.84
CA HIS A 231 -5.99 15.19 -10.41
C HIS A 231 -6.70 16.53 -10.69
N PRO A 232 -6.78 17.46 -9.70
CA PRO A 232 -7.57 18.68 -9.81
C PRO A 232 -7.14 19.57 -11.00
N ASP A 233 -5.83 19.72 -11.18
CA ASP A 233 -5.26 20.55 -12.24
C ASP A 233 -4.94 19.80 -13.55
N LYS A 234 -4.44 18.56 -13.47
CA LYS A 234 -4.01 17.77 -14.64
C LYS A 234 -5.15 17.04 -15.35
N GLY A 235 -6.24 16.73 -14.66
CA GLY A 235 -7.29 15.85 -15.19
C GLY A 235 -6.80 14.42 -15.44
N ILE A 236 -7.56 13.67 -16.25
CA ILE A 236 -7.22 12.31 -16.65
C ILE A 236 -6.97 12.28 -18.16
N ARG A 237 -5.78 11.85 -18.57
CA ARG A 237 -5.46 11.53 -19.97
C ARG A 237 -5.95 10.12 -20.33
N PHE A 238 -6.62 9.97 -21.45
CA PHE A 238 -7.02 8.67 -21.98
C PHE A 238 -6.17 8.33 -23.20
N SER A 239 -5.41 7.23 -23.13
CA SER A 239 -4.51 6.79 -24.19
C SER A 239 -4.95 5.44 -24.76
N PRO A 240 -5.19 5.33 -26.08
CA PRO A 240 -5.63 4.07 -26.70
C PRO A 240 -4.57 2.96 -26.63
N TYR A 241 -3.29 3.33 -26.52
CA TYR A 241 -2.15 2.41 -26.49
C TYR A 241 -1.12 2.83 -25.42
N THR A 242 -0.16 1.93 -25.15
CA THR A 242 0.94 2.13 -24.18
C THR A 242 1.95 3.18 -24.59
N TRP A 243 1.86 3.68 -25.82
CA TRP A 243 2.57 4.86 -26.28
C TRP A 243 1.69 6.09 -26.05
N VAL A 244 2.00 6.84 -25.00
CA VAL A 244 1.27 8.05 -24.58
C VAL A 244 1.81 9.26 -25.34
N GLU A 245 0.89 10.08 -25.86
CA GLU A 245 1.19 11.32 -26.56
C GLU A 245 0.47 12.53 -25.94
N ASN A 246 0.97 13.72 -26.23
CA ASN A 246 0.50 14.98 -25.64
C ASN A 246 -0.90 15.40 -26.12
N ASP A 247 -1.30 14.99 -27.32
CA ASP A 247 -2.57 15.30 -27.96
C ASP A 247 -3.70 14.33 -27.61
N HIS A 248 -3.40 13.21 -26.94
CA HIS A 248 -4.40 12.33 -26.34
C HIS A 248 -5.35 13.10 -25.41
N GLN A 249 -6.62 12.70 -25.40
CA GLN A 249 -7.68 13.43 -24.72
C GLN A 249 -7.45 13.51 -23.21
N VAL A 250 -7.50 14.74 -22.67
CA VAL A 250 -7.43 15.02 -21.24
C VAL A 250 -8.77 15.57 -20.77
N VAL A 251 -9.37 14.92 -19.77
CA VAL A 251 -10.67 15.30 -19.22
C VAL A 251 -10.49 15.82 -17.81
N SER A 252 -10.95 17.06 -17.55
CA SER A 252 -10.91 17.65 -16.21
C SER A 252 -11.93 16.98 -15.28
N PRO A 253 -11.74 17.03 -13.95
CA PRO A 253 -12.70 16.45 -13.00
C PRO A 253 -14.13 16.96 -13.20
N ALA A 254 -14.30 18.24 -13.53
CA ALA A 254 -15.61 18.85 -13.76
C ALA A 254 -16.28 18.40 -15.06
N ALA A 255 -15.52 17.91 -16.04
CA ALA A 255 -16.02 17.45 -17.34
C ALA A 255 -16.33 15.94 -17.37
N LEU A 256 -15.79 15.16 -16.42
CA LEU A 256 -15.95 13.71 -16.38
C LEU A 256 -17.42 13.28 -16.32
N SER A 257 -18.24 13.93 -15.48
CA SER A 257 -19.65 13.59 -15.30
C SER A 257 -20.49 13.64 -16.58
N ALA A 258 -20.11 14.48 -17.55
CA ALA A 258 -20.78 14.62 -18.83
C ALA A 258 -20.14 13.77 -19.95
N LEU A 259 -18.95 13.20 -19.72
CA LEU A 259 -18.09 12.60 -20.74
C LEU A 259 -18.83 11.55 -21.59
N LEU A 260 -19.48 10.59 -20.93
CA LEU A 260 -20.14 9.46 -21.61
C LEU A 260 -21.54 9.78 -22.15
N THR A 261 -22.06 10.98 -21.92
CA THR A 261 -23.44 11.36 -22.31
C THR A 261 -23.51 12.15 -23.62
N GLY A 262 -22.38 12.70 -24.07
CA GLY A 262 -22.32 13.57 -25.23
C GLY A 262 -22.22 12.81 -26.56
N PRO A 263 -22.88 13.28 -27.64
CA PRO A 263 -22.72 12.70 -28.97
C PRO A 263 -21.48 13.23 -29.72
N ALA A 264 -20.61 14.00 -29.04
CA ALA A 264 -19.44 14.61 -29.66
C ALA A 264 -18.43 13.54 -30.09
N ILE A 265 -17.97 13.63 -31.32
CA ILE A 265 -16.85 12.84 -31.84
C ILE A 265 -15.56 13.55 -31.44
N LEU A 266 -14.65 12.81 -30.83
CA LEU A 266 -13.33 13.28 -30.39
C LEU A 266 -12.25 12.44 -31.08
N VAL A 267 -11.06 13.02 -31.24
CA VAL A 267 -9.85 12.31 -31.69
C VAL A 267 -9.11 11.83 -30.46
N TRP A 268 -9.01 10.51 -30.27
CA TRP A 268 -8.42 9.91 -29.06
C TRP A 268 -6.93 9.59 -29.17
N GLY A 269 -6.40 9.66 -30.39
CA GLY A 269 -5.05 9.24 -30.76
C GLY A 269 -5.09 8.71 -32.19
N VAL A 270 -4.13 7.87 -32.55
CA VAL A 270 -4.05 7.22 -33.86
C VAL A 270 -4.03 5.69 -33.72
N GLU A 271 -4.62 4.98 -34.68
CA GLU A 271 -4.59 3.52 -34.76
C GLU A 271 -3.16 3.02 -34.97
N ASP A 272 -2.73 2.04 -34.18
CA ASP A 272 -1.42 1.43 -34.38
C ASP A 272 -1.36 0.69 -35.72
N GLY A 273 -0.26 0.86 -36.45
CA GLY A 273 -0.05 0.29 -37.78
C GLY A 273 -0.54 1.15 -38.95
N THR A 274 -1.78 1.67 -38.94
CA THR A 274 -2.28 2.53 -40.04
C THR A 274 -1.95 4.01 -39.83
N GLY A 275 -1.94 4.47 -38.57
CA GLY A 275 -1.75 5.88 -38.22
C GLY A 275 -2.98 6.75 -38.49
N ASP A 276 -4.14 6.16 -38.74
CA ASP A 276 -5.40 6.90 -38.92
C ASP A 276 -5.92 7.42 -37.58
N ASP A 277 -6.58 8.57 -37.58
CA ASP A 277 -7.19 9.16 -36.38
C ASP A 277 -8.27 8.23 -35.78
N ILE A 278 -8.22 8.03 -34.47
CA ILE A 278 -9.25 7.33 -33.69
C ILE A 278 -10.37 8.32 -33.40
N GLU A 279 -11.29 8.47 -34.37
CA GLU A 279 -12.45 9.37 -34.28
C GLU A 279 -13.70 8.64 -33.80
N MET A 280 -14.11 8.88 -32.56
CA MET A 280 -15.34 8.28 -32.01
C MET A 280 -15.91 9.07 -30.84
N THR A 281 -17.16 8.75 -30.45
CA THR A 281 -17.74 9.28 -29.21
C THR A 281 -17.01 8.71 -27.99
N ALA A 282 -17.09 9.41 -26.86
CA ALA A 282 -16.49 8.91 -25.62
C ALA A 282 -17.05 7.55 -25.20
N GLN A 283 -18.35 7.32 -25.36
CA GLN A 283 -18.94 6.01 -25.08
C GLN A 283 -18.32 4.92 -25.96
N ALA A 284 -18.18 5.15 -27.27
CA ALA A 284 -17.59 4.18 -28.18
C ALA A 284 -16.11 3.91 -27.86
N TYR A 285 -15.35 4.94 -27.45
CA TYR A 285 -13.98 4.79 -27.00
C TYR A 285 -13.89 3.94 -25.73
N PHE A 286 -14.76 4.19 -24.75
CA PHE A 286 -14.79 3.41 -23.53
C PHE A 286 -15.14 1.95 -23.81
N ASP A 287 -16.15 1.68 -24.65
CA ASP A 287 -16.54 0.32 -25.02
C ASP A 287 -15.40 -0.44 -25.74
N ARG A 288 -14.59 0.26 -26.56
CA ARG A 288 -13.53 -0.34 -27.39
C ARG A 288 -12.20 -0.51 -26.67
N TYR A 289 -11.82 0.44 -25.83
CA TYR A 289 -10.47 0.49 -25.23
C TYR A 289 -10.53 0.32 -23.72
N VAL A 290 -11.28 1.18 -23.03
CA VAL A 290 -11.30 1.19 -21.56
C VAL A 290 -11.96 -0.08 -21.04
N ALA A 291 -13.26 -0.26 -21.27
CA ALA A 291 -14.08 -1.40 -20.83
C ALA A 291 -14.03 -2.61 -21.80
N ALA A 292 -12.92 -2.77 -22.55
CA ALA A 292 -12.79 -3.81 -23.56
C ALA A 292 -12.86 -5.25 -22.99
N ARG A 293 -12.61 -5.41 -21.69
CA ARG A 293 -12.66 -6.66 -20.92
C ARG A 293 -13.18 -6.39 -19.51
N ASP A 294 -13.56 -7.45 -18.83
CA ASP A 294 -13.80 -7.45 -17.40
C ASP A 294 -12.45 -7.44 -16.66
N PHE A 295 -12.10 -6.27 -16.09
CA PHE A 295 -10.88 -6.09 -15.29
C PHE A 295 -11.14 -6.26 -13.78
N SER A 296 -12.33 -6.73 -13.37
CA SER A 296 -12.61 -7.00 -11.95
C SER A 296 -11.85 -8.22 -11.41
N VAL A 297 -11.40 -9.10 -12.31
CA VAL A 297 -10.62 -10.30 -11.98
C VAL A 297 -9.43 -10.46 -12.96
N PRO A 298 -8.42 -9.57 -12.88
CA PRO A 298 -7.28 -9.63 -13.78
C PRO A 298 -6.48 -10.93 -13.55
N ASN A 299 -5.92 -11.48 -14.63
CA ASN A 299 -5.04 -12.65 -14.57
C ASN A 299 -3.69 -12.30 -13.93
N ASP A 300 -3.25 -11.05 -14.07
CA ASP A 300 -1.98 -10.56 -13.55
C ASP A 300 -2.09 -9.07 -13.22
N ILE A 301 -1.34 -8.64 -12.19
CA ILE A 301 -1.27 -7.24 -11.76
C ILE A 301 0.19 -6.87 -11.58
N GLN A 302 0.64 -5.81 -12.26
CA GLN A 302 2.01 -5.32 -12.16
C GLN A 302 2.04 -3.93 -11.55
N TYR A 303 2.84 -3.76 -10.50
CA TYR A 303 3.08 -2.47 -9.86
C TYR A 303 4.39 -1.90 -10.39
N ASP A 304 4.33 -0.71 -10.98
CA ASP A 304 5.47 0.11 -11.42
C ASP A 304 6.52 -0.67 -12.22
N THR A 305 6.07 -1.64 -13.01
CA THR A 305 6.92 -2.58 -13.73
C THR A 305 6.43 -2.68 -15.16
N VAL A 306 7.33 -2.41 -16.12
CA VAL A 306 7.02 -2.58 -17.54
C VAL A 306 7.18 -4.06 -17.91
N VAL A 307 6.07 -4.69 -18.27
CA VAL A 307 6.06 -6.04 -18.85
C VAL A 307 5.83 -5.94 -20.35
N SER A 308 6.75 -6.48 -21.15
CA SER A 308 6.61 -6.52 -22.60
C SER A 308 5.58 -7.59 -23.00
N ARG A 309 4.37 -7.17 -23.39
CA ARG A 309 3.27 -8.06 -23.81
C ARG A 309 3.01 -8.09 -25.33
N GLY A 310 3.54 -7.13 -26.07
CA GLY A 310 3.35 -6.97 -27.51
C GLY A 310 4.54 -6.28 -28.18
N SER A 311 4.34 -5.80 -29.41
CA SER A 311 5.32 -5.05 -30.21
C SER A 311 5.40 -3.57 -29.85
N LEU A 312 4.31 -3.00 -29.35
CA LEU A 312 4.25 -1.60 -28.92
C LEU A 312 5.15 -1.36 -27.70
N LEU A 313 5.93 -0.28 -27.78
CA LEU A 313 6.72 0.21 -26.65
C LEU A 313 5.79 0.81 -25.59
N ASN A 314 6.16 0.61 -24.33
CA ASN A 314 5.49 1.25 -23.20
C ASN A 314 6.36 2.43 -22.74
N ASN A 315 5.93 3.65 -23.06
CA ASN A 315 6.63 4.89 -22.68
C ASN A 315 6.03 5.56 -21.44
N ILE A 316 5.12 4.90 -20.72
CA ILE A 316 4.48 5.45 -19.51
C ILE A 316 5.53 5.97 -18.51
N PRO A 317 6.62 5.23 -18.20
CA PRO A 317 7.64 5.72 -17.26
C PRO A 317 8.38 6.97 -17.75
N ASP A 318 8.60 7.10 -19.06
CA ASP A 318 9.29 8.25 -19.65
C ASP A 318 8.36 9.48 -19.75
N PHE A 319 7.08 9.25 -20.04
CA PHE A 319 6.08 10.30 -20.17
C PHE A 319 5.62 10.83 -18.80
N TYR A 320 5.53 9.96 -17.79
CA TYR A 320 5.15 10.29 -16.41
C TYR A 320 6.27 9.88 -15.42
N PRO A 321 7.41 10.59 -15.40
CA PRO A 321 8.58 10.19 -14.61
C PRO A 321 8.39 10.29 -13.10
N ASP A 322 7.40 11.07 -12.65
CA ASP A 322 7.06 11.27 -11.24
C ASP A 322 5.83 10.45 -10.82
N ALA A 323 5.26 9.66 -11.73
CA ALA A 323 4.09 8.83 -11.46
C ALA A 323 4.47 7.38 -11.17
N VAL A 324 3.52 6.67 -10.55
CA VAL A 324 3.49 5.21 -10.47
C VAL A 324 2.37 4.73 -11.38
N PHE A 325 2.55 3.58 -12.04
CA PHE A 325 1.45 2.94 -12.77
C PHE A 325 1.17 1.53 -12.26
N VAL A 326 -0.09 1.13 -12.34
CA VAL A 326 -0.54 -0.24 -12.07
C VAL A 326 -1.16 -0.81 -13.32
N GLU A 327 -0.60 -1.91 -13.83
CA GLU A 327 -1.17 -2.69 -14.92
C GLU A 327 -2.17 -3.71 -14.37
N LEU A 328 -3.38 -3.74 -14.93
CA LEU A 328 -4.37 -4.80 -14.78
C LEU A 328 -4.41 -5.56 -16.10
N PHE A 329 -3.95 -6.80 -16.11
CA PHE A 329 -3.84 -7.61 -17.32
C PHE A 329 -4.89 -8.73 -17.36
N VAL A 330 -5.52 -8.89 -18.52
CA VAL A 330 -6.45 -9.98 -18.83
C VAL A 330 -5.90 -10.77 -20.00
N GLU A 331 -5.74 -12.08 -19.80
CA GLU A 331 -5.23 -13.00 -20.82
C GLU A 331 -6.17 -13.10 -22.02
N GLY A 332 -5.58 -13.32 -23.19
CA GLY A 332 -6.34 -13.60 -24.40
C GLY A 332 -6.98 -14.98 -24.37
N THR A 333 -8.01 -15.15 -25.17
CA THR A 333 -8.72 -16.41 -25.34
C THR A 333 -8.03 -17.33 -26.34
N THR A 334 -8.26 -18.63 -26.17
CA THR A 334 -7.72 -19.66 -27.08
C THR A 334 -8.24 -19.51 -28.51
N GLN A 335 -9.44 -18.95 -28.70
CA GLN A 335 -10.05 -18.72 -30.02
C GLN A 335 -9.17 -17.86 -30.93
N TYR A 336 -8.48 -16.86 -30.35
CA TYR A 336 -7.61 -15.94 -31.08
C TYR A 336 -6.13 -16.23 -30.83
N GLY A 337 -5.80 -17.45 -30.38
CA GLY A 337 -4.42 -17.83 -30.05
C GLY A 337 -3.80 -16.97 -28.94
N GLY A 338 -4.63 -16.39 -28.07
CA GLY A 338 -4.19 -15.48 -27.01
C GLY A 338 -3.92 -14.05 -27.45
N MET A 339 -4.07 -13.70 -28.74
CA MET A 339 -3.78 -12.36 -29.27
C MET A 339 -4.89 -11.33 -29.00
N ASP A 340 -5.95 -11.69 -28.29
CA ASP A 340 -7.02 -10.79 -27.86
C ASP A 340 -6.89 -10.39 -26.39
N TRP A 341 -5.67 -10.49 -25.83
CA TRP A 341 -5.35 -10.02 -24.48
C TRP A 341 -5.53 -8.51 -24.36
N ARG A 342 -5.78 -8.03 -23.14
CA ARG A 342 -5.93 -6.61 -22.84
C ARG A 342 -5.22 -6.23 -21.55
N SER A 343 -4.72 -5.00 -21.52
CA SER A 343 -4.17 -4.38 -20.32
C SER A 343 -4.82 -3.02 -20.10
N ARG A 344 -5.09 -2.70 -18.84
CA ARG A 344 -5.47 -1.35 -18.40
C ARG A 344 -4.42 -0.87 -17.41
N TYR A 345 -3.81 0.26 -17.71
CA TYR A 345 -2.84 0.92 -16.85
C TYR A 345 -3.53 2.10 -16.17
N ILE A 346 -3.51 2.11 -14.84
CA ILE A 346 -3.91 3.26 -14.03
C ILE A 346 -2.64 3.99 -13.62
N VAL A 347 -2.45 5.21 -14.13
CA VAL A 347 -1.28 6.05 -13.84
C VAL A 347 -1.65 7.02 -12.73
N LEU A 348 -0.89 6.98 -11.65
CA LEU A 348 -1.15 7.64 -10.38
C LEU A 348 0.00 8.58 -10.03
N GLU A 349 -0.33 9.82 -9.67
CA GLU A 349 0.64 10.80 -9.16
C GLU A 349 0.24 11.26 -7.76
N GLU A 350 1.24 11.55 -6.94
CA GLU A 350 1.08 12.01 -5.57
C GLU A 350 1.18 13.54 -5.51
N GLN A 351 0.25 14.18 -4.80
CA GLN A 351 0.27 15.59 -4.46
C GLN A 351 -0.23 15.77 -3.02
N ASP A 352 0.61 16.37 -2.16
CA ASP A 352 0.29 16.74 -0.78
C ASP A 352 -0.25 15.58 0.08
N GLY A 353 0.30 14.37 -0.10
CA GLY A 353 -0.08 13.12 0.54
C GLY A 353 -1.26 12.39 -0.10
N VAL A 354 -1.77 12.87 -1.24
CA VAL A 354 -2.95 12.31 -1.91
C VAL A 354 -2.56 11.80 -3.29
N TRP A 355 -2.97 10.56 -3.59
CA TRP A 355 -2.76 9.95 -4.91
C TRP A 355 -3.95 10.20 -5.83
N TYR A 356 -3.66 10.69 -7.03
CA TYR A 356 -4.63 11.01 -8.05
C TYR A 356 -4.37 10.20 -9.32
N VAL A 357 -5.43 9.79 -10.02
CA VAL A 357 -5.29 9.29 -11.38
C VAL A 357 -5.05 10.46 -12.33
N VAL A 358 -4.00 10.34 -13.13
CA VAL A 358 -3.62 11.31 -14.17
C VAL A 358 -3.71 10.72 -15.57
N ALA A 359 -3.72 9.40 -15.71
CA ALA A 359 -4.00 8.75 -16.98
C ALA A 359 -4.63 7.36 -16.83
N VAL A 360 -5.46 7.02 -17.81
CA VAL A 360 -5.90 5.66 -18.12
C VAL A 360 -5.30 5.30 -19.48
N VAL A 361 -4.39 4.34 -19.49
CA VAL A 361 -3.67 3.92 -20.69
C VAL A 361 -4.05 2.48 -20.99
N ASN A 362 -4.31 2.16 -22.26
CA ASN A 362 -4.74 0.83 -22.67
C ASN A 362 -3.60 0.09 -23.37
N GLY A 363 -3.60 -1.23 -23.23
CA GLY A 363 -2.69 -2.13 -23.96
C GLY A 363 -3.48 -3.23 -24.65
N GLU A 364 -3.12 -3.51 -25.88
CA GLU A 364 -3.68 -4.63 -26.65
C GLU A 364 -2.62 -5.18 -27.60
N TRP A 365 -2.86 -6.38 -28.10
CA TRP A 365 -2.11 -6.87 -29.24
C TRP A 365 -2.45 -6.04 -30.48
N THR A 366 -1.41 -5.60 -31.18
CA THR A 366 -1.50 -4.92 -32.47
C THR A 366 -0.63 -5.66 -33.49
N THR A 367 -0.91 -5.50 -34.78
CA THR A 367 -0.31 -6.29 -35.88
C THR A 367 0.63 -5.49 -36.74
#